data_AF-A0A139D4Y8-F1
#
_entry.id   AF-A0A139D4Y8-F1
#
_cell.length_a   1.000
_cell.length_b   1.000
_cell.length_c   1.000
_cell.angle_alpha   90.00
_cell.angle_beta   90.00
_cell.angle_gamma   90.00
#
_symmetry.space_group_name_H-M   'P 1'
#
loop_
_entity.id
_entity.type
_entity.pdbx_description
1 polymer ?
#
loop_
_entity_poly.entity_id
_entity_poly.type
_entity_poly.pdbx_seq_one_letter_code
_entity_poly.pdbx_strand_id
1 'polypeptide(L)'
;MEILPYEIIKAEFKPWTETYLAVAQALIRLIETDEIEVMHFGSTSAKVGGKGIIDLSLLYPEDQLQAAVDHLKTLGFQDQASAKPFPPERPRKDGAVLFEGRKYLIHAHVIQKHSEEH
;
A
#
# COMPACT_ATOMS: atom_id res chain seq x y z
N MET A 1 5.70 5.82 -12.69
CA MET A 1 5.55 4.49 -12.10
C MET A 1 4.12 4.05 -12.37
N GLU A 2 3.89 2.79 -12.73
CA GLU A 2 2.57 2.25 -13.05
C GLU A 2 2.22 1.16 -12.03
N ILE A 3 0.96 1.14 -11.57
CA ILE A 3 0.44 0.07 -10.73
C ILE A 3 0.05 -1.11 -11.61
N LEU A 4 0.63 -2.26 -11.31
CA LEU A 4 0.44 -3.52 -12.01
C LEU A 4 -0.52 -4.43 -11.23
N PRO A 5 -1.09 -5.45 -11.89
CA PRO A 5 -1.88 -6.49 -11.24
C PRO A 5 -1.14 -7.14 -10.06
N TYR A 6 -1.86 -7.32 -8.96
CA TYR A 6 -1.33 -8.01 -7.79
C TYR A 6 -1.28 -9.52 -8.04
N GLU A 7 -0.21 -10.17 -7.55
CA GLU A 7 -0.04 -11.61 -7.64
C GLU A 7 0.10 -12.20 -6.24
N ILE A 8 -0.75 -13.18 -5.91
CA ILE A 8 -0.55 -13.97 -4.69
C ILE A 8 0.68 -14.85 -4.89
N ILE A 9 1.76 -14.48 -4.22
CA ILE A 9 2.99 -15.27 -4.19
C ILE A 9 3.06 -16.15 -2.93
N LYS A 10 3.78 -17.26 -3.03
CA LYS A 10 4.12 -18.08 -1.86
C LYS A 10 4.91 -17.21 -0.86
N ALA A 11 4.56 -17.32 0.42
CA ALA A 11 5.27 -16.62 1.47
C ALA A 11 6.70 -17.14 1.58
N GLU A 12 7.66 -16.24 1.39
CA GLU A 12 9.09 -16.51 1.49
C GLU A 12 9.77 -15.37 2.24
N PHE A 13 10.82 -15.71 2.97
CA PHE A 13 11.64 -14.70 3.65
C PHE A 13 12.52 -13.98 2.63
N LYS A 14 12.49 -12.65 2.66
CA LYS A 14 13.33 -11.76 1.86
C LYS A 14 14.16 -10.89 2.80
N PRO A 15 15.50 -10.88 2.66
CA PRO A 15 16.36 -9.93 3.35
C PRO A 15 15.91 -8.49 3.07
N TRP A 16 16.14 -7.61 4.04
CA TRP A 16 15.85 -6.20 3.87
C TRP A 16 16.90 -5.51 2.96
N THR A 17 16.44 -4.52 2.20
CA THR A 17 17.28 -3.68 1.33
C THR A 17 16.74 -2.24 1.33
N GLU A 18 17.62 -1.24 1.21
CA GLU A 18 17.25 0.19 1.12
C GLU A 18 16.24 0.47 -0.02
N THR A 19 16.24 -0.35 -1.08
CA THR A 19 15.29 -0.23 -2.20
C THR A 19 13.82 -0.23 -1.76
N TYR A 20 13.47 -0.90 -0.65
CA TYR A 20 12.09 -0.85 -0.14
C TYR A 20 11.67 0.59 0.22
N LEU A 21 12.57 1.39 0.78
CA LEU A 21 12.31 2.79 1.11
C LEU A 21 12.22 3.64 -0.15
N ALA A 22 13.08 3.39 -1.14
CA ALA A 22 13.03 4.08 -2.43
C ALA A 22 11.70 3.84 -3.17
N VAL A 23 11.23 2.58 -3.18
CA VAL A 23 9.95 2.20 -3.78
C VAL A 23 8.79 2.83 -3.00
N ALA A 24 8.80 2.72 -1.67
CA ALA A 24 7.76 3.31 -0.82
C ALA A 24 7.67 4.83 -1.02
N GLN A 25 8.80 5.55 -1.05
CA GLN A 25 8.81 6.99 -1.29
C GLN A 25 8.28 7.36 -2.68
N ALA A 26 8.56 6.56 -3.70
CA ALA A 26 8.02 6.78 -5.04
C ALA A 26 6.51 6.53 -5.10
N LEU A 27 6.01 5.55 -4.34
CA LEU A 27 4.57 5.29 -4.19
C LEU A 27 3.86 6.39 -3.40
N ILE A 28 4.45 6.85 -2.29
CA ILE A 28 3.93 7.98 -1.50
C ILE A 28 3.72 9.19 -2.42
N ARG A 29 4.73 9.59 -3.20
CA ARG A 29 4.60 10.71 -4.16
C ARG A 29 3.57 10.46 -5.28
N LEU A 30 3.30 9.21 -5.63
CA LEU A 30 2.30 8.86 -6.65
C LEU A 30 0.89 8.96 -6.10
N ILE A 31 0.71 8.67 -4.81
CA ILE A 31 -0.60 8.47 -4.18
C ILE A 31 -1.03 9.69 -3.36
N GLU A 32 -0.11 10.43 -2.75
CA GLU A 32 -0.42 11.63 -1.96
C GLU A 32 -1.13 12.70 -2.79
N THR A 33 -2.05 13.39 -2.13
CA THR A 33 -2.73 14.59 -2.64
C THR A 33 -2.84 15.61 -1.51
N ASP A 34 -3.41 16.78 -1.78
CA ASP A 34 -3.63 17.79 -0.73
C ASP A 34 -4.55 17.28 0.40
N GLU A 35 -5.42 16.30 0.12
CA GLU A 35 -6.37 15.74 1.09
C GLU A 35 -5.95 14.37 1.64
N ILE A 36 -5.02 13.67 0.96
CA ILE A 36 -4.63 12.30 1.27
C ILE A 36 -3.15 12.26 1.65
N GLU A 37 -2.89 11.86 2.90
CA GLU A 37 -1.54 11.61 3.42
C GLU A 37 -1.20 10.12 3.30
N VAL A 38 0.04 9.79 2.94
CA VAL A 38 0.45 8.39 2.76
C VAL A 38 1.69 8.11 3.59
N MET A 39 1.64 7.09 4.46
CA MET A 39 2.78 6.71 5.29
C MET A 39 3.24 5.28 5.00
N HIS A 40 4.55 5.07 5.02
CA HIS A 40 5.14 3.74 4.92
C HIS A 40 5.24 3.09 6.29
N PHE A 41 4.61 1.92 6.46
CA PHE A 41 4.62 1.17 7.70
C PHE A 41 4.98 -0.32 7.49
N GLY A 42 4.97 -1.09 8.57
CA GLY A 42 5.26 -2.52 8.55
C GLY A 42 6.75 -2.85 8.52
N SER A 43 7.06 -4.13 8.25
CA SER A 43 8.43 -4.66 8.37
C SER A 43 9.44 -3.97 7.44
N THR A 44 9.00 -3.57 6.24
CA THR A 44 9.86 -2.94 5.23
C THR A 44 10.24 -1.50 5.60
N SER A 45 9.40 -0.79 6.37
CA SER A 45 9.74 0.54 6.91
C SER A 45 10.63 0.44 8.16
N ALA A 46 10.42 -0.60 8.98
CA ALA A 46 11.22 -0.90 10.17
C ALA A 46 12.64 -1.42 9.89
N LYS A 47 13.03 -1.54 8.61
CA LYS A 47 14.33 -2.07 8.17
C LYS A 47 14.57 -3.54 8.55
N VAL A 48 13.51 -4.34 8.56
CA VAL A 48 13.55 -5.76 8.95
C VAL A 48 13.20 -6.65 7.75
N GLY A 49 13.91 -7.77 7.61
CA GLY A 49 13.61 -8.80 6.61
C GLY A 49 12.27 -9.48 6.90
N GLY A 50 11.56 -9.89 5.86
CA GLY A 50 10.21 -10.42 6.01
C GLY A 50 9.62 -10.87 4.68
N LYS A 51 8.33 -10.65 4.47
CA LYS A 51 7.67 -11.01 3.20
C LYS A 51 8.15 -10.16 2.01
N GLY A 52 8.73 -8.99 2.29
CA GLY A 52 9.14 -8.01 1.28
C GLY A 52 7.97 -7.37 0.54
N ILE A 53 6.82 -7.29 1.22
CA ILE A 53 5.65 -6.52 0.77
C ILE A 53 5.75 -5.12 1.39
N ILE A 54 5.42 -4.11 0.61
CA ILE A 54 5.40 -2.71 1.05
C ILE A 54 3.99 -2.40 1.54
N ASP A 55 3.86 -2.07 2.83
CA ASP A 55 2.58 -1.72 3.44
C ASP A 55 2.51 -0.18 3.59
N LEU A 56 1.48 0.43 3.00
CA LEU A 56 1.24 1.88 3.04
C LEU A 56 -0.08 2.16 3.75
N SER A 57 -0.12 3.11 4.67
CA SER A 57 -1.38 3.68 5.15
C SER A 57 -1.74 4.86 4.27
N LEU A 58 -3.00 4.91 3.86
CA LEU A 58 -3.60 5.99 3.10
C LEU A 58 -4.62 6.67 4.00
N LEU A 59 -4.24 7.83 4.51
CA LEU A 59 -4.98 8.57 5.52
C LEU A 59 -5.90 9.58 4.83
N TYR A 60 -7.20 9.39 5.00
CA TYR A 60 -8.24 10.23 4.40
C TYR A 60 -9.01 10.99 5.50
N PRO A 61 -9.51 12.20 5.25
CA PRO A 61 -10.28 12.95 6.24
C PRO A 61 -11.66 12.30 6.48
N GLU A 62 -12.37 12.73 7.53
CA GLU A 62 -13.70 12.22 7.84
C GLU A 62 -14.65 12.26 6.62
N ASP A 63 -15.50 11.23 6.50
CA ASP A 63 -16.46 11.05 5.40
C ASP A 63 -15.89 10.91 3.97
N GLN A 64 -14.57 10.78 3.78
CA GLN A 64 -13.94 10.66 2.45
C GLN A 64 -13.48 9.24 2.06
N LEU A 65 -14.00 8.20 2.73
CA LEU A 65 -13.60 6.81 2.48
C LEU A 65 -13.74 6.39 1.01
N GLN A 66 -14.90 6.69 0.41
CA GLN A 66 -15.18 6.29 -0.96
C GLN A 66 -14.25 7.01 -1.95
N ALA A 67 -14.00 8.30 -1.75
CA ALA A 67 -13.07 9.07 -2.56
C ALA A 67 -11.64 8.52 -2.47
N ALA A 68 -11.19 8.16 -1.27
CA ALA A 68 -9.88 7.55 -1.05
C ALA A 68 -9.74 6.18 -1.74
N VAL A 69 -10.79 5.37 -1.71
CA VAL A 69 -10.84 4.08 -2.43
C VAL A 69 -10.81 4.28 -3.95
N ASP A 70 -11.60 5.21 -4.47
CA ASP A 70 -11.70 5.47 -5.91
C ASP A 70 -10.41 6.08 -6.47
N HIS A 71 -9.71 6.89 -5.68
CA HIS A 71 -8.37 7.38 -6.00
C HIS A 71 -7.39 6.23 -6.23
N LEU A 72 -7.29 5.30 -5.28
CA LEU A 72 -6.44 4.10 -5.44
C LEU A 72 -6.84 3.25 -6.64
N LYS A 73 -8.15 3.05 -6.87
CA LYS A 73 -8.64 2.29 -8.03
C LYS A 73 -8.27 2.96 -9.35
N THR A 74 -8.36 4.29 -9.43
CA THR A 74 -7.98 5.07 -10.62
C THR A 74 -6.49 4.95 -10.93
N LEU A 75 -5.65 4.81 -9.90
CA LEU A 75 -4.22 4.54 -10.05
C LEU A 75 -3.91 3.10 -10.49
N GLY A 76 -4.88 2.18 -10.44
CA GLY A 76 -4.74 0.78 -10.84
C GLY A 76 -4.64 -0.23 -9.69
N PHE A 77 -4.80 0.21 -8.44
CA PHE A 77 -4.90 -0.72 -7.31
C PHE A 77 -6.19 -1.54 -7.38
N GLN A 78 -6.10 -2.81 -6.98
CA GLN A 78 -7.22 -3.76 -7.01
C GLN A 78 -7.77 -4.01 -5.62
N ASP A 79 -8.95 -4.62 -5.57
CA ASP A 79 -9.50 -5.13 -4.32
C ASP A 79 -8.59 -6.21 -3.72
N GLN A 80 -8.57 -6.28 -2.40
CA GLN A 80 -7.71 -7.20 -1.66
C GLN A 80 -7.87 -8.65 -2.15
N ALA A 81 -6.74 -9.27 -2.50
CA ALA A 81 -6.68 -10.67 -2.88
C ALA A 81 -6.67 -11.57 -1.63
N SER A 82 -7.84 -11.78 -1.01
CA SER A 82 -7.99 -12.56 0.22
C SER A 82 -9.37 -13.24 0.33
N ALA A 83 -9.41 -14.44 0.92
CA ALA A 83 -10.65 -15.10 1.31
C ALA A 83 -11.33 -14.45 2.53
N LYS A 84 -10.58 -13.64 3.28
CA LYS A 84 -11.05 -12.85 4.44
C LYS A 84 -10.51 -11.44 4.29
N PRO A 85 -11.16 -10.57 3.49
CA PRO A 85 -10.70 -9.20 3.30
C PRO A 85 -10.86 -8.38 4.58
N PHE A 86 -10.15 -7.26 4.66
CA PHE A 86 -10.40 -6.24 5.66
C PHE A 86 -11.83 -5.70 5.53
N PRO A 87 -12.43 -5.21 6.64
CA PRO A 87 -13.81 -4.73 6.62
C PRO A 87 -13.95 -3.47 5.74
N PRO A 88 -15.15 -3.18 5.20
CA PRO A 88 -15.40 -2.09 4.27
C PRO A 88 -15.00 -0.70 4.78
N GLU A 89 -14.99 -0.49 6.10
CA GLU A 89 -14.67 0.76 6.77
C GLU A 89 -13.15 1.02 6.86
N ARG A 90 -12.32 -0.05 6.74
CA ARG A 90 -10.85 0.03 6.64
C ARG A 90 -10.32 -0.85 5.50
N PRO A 91 -10.75 -0.64 4.26
CA PRO A 91 -10.45 -1.57 3.19
C PRO A 91 -8.95 -1.54 2.88
N ARG A 92 -8.42 -2.70 2.48
CA ARG A 92 -7.10 -2.80 1.89
C ARG A 92 -7.22 -2.92 0.37
N LYS A 93 -6.34 -2.26 -0.36
CA LYS A 93 -6.15 -2.43 -1.80
C LYS A 93 -4.77 -3.00 -2.07
N ASP A 94 -4.69 -3.83 -3.09
CA ASP A 94 -3.50 -4.59 -3.42
C ASP A 94 -3.00 -4.13 -4.80
N GLY A 95 -1.67 -4.06 -4.96
CA GLY A 95 -1.06 -3.67 -6.22
C GLY A 95 0.38 -4.14 -6.32
N ALA A 96 0.99 -4.00 -7.48
CA ALA A 96 2.40 -4.26 -7.67
C ALA A 96 3.07 -3.15 -8.49
N VAL A 97 4.37 -2.99 -8.38
CA VAL A 97 5.15 -2.07 -9.23
C VAL A 97 6.44 -2.73 -9.69
N LEU A 98 6.91 -2.33 -10.86
CA LEU A 98 8.28 -2.57 -11.30
C LEU A 98 9.15 -1.39 -10.91
N PHE A 99 10.24 -1.67 -10.20
CA PHE A 99 11.25 -0.68 -9.84
C PHE A 99 12.63 -1.30 -10.12
N GLU A 100 13.41 -0.65 -10.97
CA GLU A 100 14.74 -1.12 -11.38
C GLU A 100 14.75 -2.59 -11.85
N GLY A 101 13.72 -2.99 -12.62
CA GLY A 101 13.58 -4.34 -13.16
C GLY A 101 13.09 -5.41 -12.17
N ARG A 102 12.83 -5.04 -10.90
CA ARG A 102 12.29 -5.94 -9.88
C ARG A 102 10.85 -5.60 -9.53
N LYS A 103 10.01 -6.63 -9.37
CA LYS A 103 8.61 -6.50 -8.94
C LYS A 103 8.52 -6.39 -7.42
N TYR A 104 7.76 -5.42 -6.94
CA TYR A 104 7.42 -5.20 -5.54
C TYR A 104 5.91 -5.26 -5.37
N LEU A 105 5.46 -6.01 -4.37
CA LEU A 105 4.05 -6.09 -4.01
C LEU A 105 3.72 -5.02 -2.97
N ILE A 106 2.50 -4.50 -3.04
CA ILE A 106 2.03 -3.37 -2.26
C ILE A 106 0.69 -3.74 -1.63
N HIS A 107 0.55 -3.38 -0.37
CA HIS A 107 -0.72 -3.27 0.32
C HIS A 107 -0.96 -1.81 0.69
N ALA A 108 -2.05 -1.23 0.22
CA ALA A 108 -2.51 0.11 0.60
C ALA A 108 -3.70 -0.03 1.55
N HIS A 109 -3.51 0.33 2.81
CA HIS A 109 -4.53 0.31 3.85
C HIS A 109 -5.22 1.67 3.92
N VAL A 110 -6.52 1.72 3.64
CA VAL A 110 -7.29 2.98 3.67
C VAL A 110 -7.83 3.18 5.08
N ILE A 111 -7.36 4.22 5.76
CA ILE A 111 -7.59 4.47 7.19
C ILE A 111 -8.04 5.92 7.38
N GLN A 112 -9.08 6.15 8.18
CA GLN A 112 -9.52 7.51 8.48
C GLN A 112 -8.47 8.22 9.34
N LYS A 113 -8.12 9.44 8.96
CA LYS A 113 -7.15 10.25 9.69
C LYS A 113 -7.67 10.54 11.09
N HIS A 114 -6.86 10.22 12.09
CA HIS A 114 -7.15 10.40 13.52
C HIS A 114 -8.22 9.45 14.10
N SER A 115 -8.53 8.34 13.43
CA SER A 115 -9.28 7.24 14.05
C SER A 115 -8.41 6.42 15.00
N GLU A 116 -8.98 5.45 15.71
CA GLU A 116 -8.24 4.55 16.61
C GLU A 116 -7.19 3.70 15.86
N GLU A 117 -7.42 3.45 14.58
CA GLU A 117 -6.56 2.66 13.70
C GLU A 117 -5.39 3.41 13.08
N HIS A 118 -5.37 4.75 13.16
CA HIS A 118 -4.24 5.60 12.73
C HIS A 118 -3.17 5.67 13.82
#